data_AF-A0A8H4AJ48-F1
#
_entry.id   AF-A0A8H4AJ48-F1
#
_cell.length_a   1.000
_cell.length_b   1.000
_cell.length_c   1.000
_cell.angle_alpha   90.00
_cell.angle_beta   90.00
_cell.angle_gamma   90.00
#
_symmetry.space_group_name_H-M   'P 1'
#
loop_
_entity.id
_entity.type
_entity.pdbx_description
1 polymer ?
#
loop_
_entity_poly.entity_id
_entity_poly.type
_entity_poly.pdbx_seq_one_letter_code
_entity_poly.pdbx_strand_id
1 'polypeptide(L)'
;MIHKKMSPLLVSDVLREIFLHLVDTCESSDQQFNNSIRDLYPCILVNRQWCEIAIPILWSRPFLYGTEQHEHCNEKVIQMYVKCFDDQDKLFLLNQGIDVSEILNYHLDDNENTEGDIIKENNFGSTDAVINPPLFNYPRFLRRLNYTSMIKAIEAWCYYLSIEMKKTQKDDLLENAEILIFRSLLRLFLNRGARLQELILYPDQFDPSNDEMYTSLIEDEFKELFAPIKTLEFSGMVRMDGLLQMLAQRCHGIEHMRVKMLWARNNNDRLVGIFRDSLSNLFSVQSSLTSFELTQCKAYTNAILPVLELHTSTIRYIRFDNVNFEGCDPLCVLSNCKNMDVLEIIQCVNLNEEMVDPIIKTKFKNGFEVRLVGDEMLQIEKFKYWVIKNSRLNKNIGTINLSSVCERNEADISITEEIIINNEKNGNSNDEKGKL
;
A
#
# COMPACT_ATOMS: atom_id res chain seq x y z
N MET A 1 -13.11 -44.59 33.76
CA MET A 1 -13.34 -43.87 32.49
C MET A 1 -13.50 -42.39 32.82
N ILE A 2 -12.41 -41.62 32.72
CA ILE A 2 -12.49 -40.16 32.86
C ILE A 2 -13.03 -39.65 31.52
N HIS A 3 -14.31 -39.25 31.49
CA HIS A 3 -14.85 -38.49 30.38
C HIS A 3 -14.07 -37.17 30.31
N LYS A 4 -13.12 -37.11 29.36
CA LYS A 4 -12.50 -35.85 28.95
C LYS A 4 -13.63 -34.99 28.39
N LYS A 5 -14.14 -34.07 29.20
CA LYS A 5 -15.11 -33.05 28.79
C LYS A 5 -14.41 -32.29 27.65
N MET A 6 -14.74 -32.60 26.40
CA MET A 6 -14.31 -31.78 25.27
C MET A 6 -14.97 -30.43 25.49
N SER A 7 -14.16 -29.43 25.84
CA SER A 7 -14.56 -28.03 25.74
C SER A 7 -15.10 -27.81 24.33
N PRO A 8 -16.21 -27.07 24.16
CA PRO A 8 -16.67 -26.71 22.84
C PRO A 8 -15.61 -25.83 22.19
N LEU A 9 -14.74 -26.44 21.39
CA LEU A 9 -13.78 -25.73 20.55
C LEU A 9 -14.54 -25.30 19.30
N LEU A 10 -14.52 -24.01 19.01
CA LEU A 10 -14.96 -23.50 17.71
C LEU A 10 -14.19 -24.26 16.61
N VAL A 11 -14.92 -24.74 15.60
CA VAL A 11 -14.30 -25.38 14.43
C VAL A 11 -13.43 -24.33 13.72
N SER A 12 -12.27 -24.76 13.22
CA SER A 12 -11.26 -23.87 12.65
C SER A 12 -11.78 -22.95 11.55
N ASP A 13 -12.73 -23.41 10.72
CA ASP A 13 -13.33 -22.59 9.67
C ASP A 13 -14.13 -21.42 10.24
N VAL A 14 -14.95 -21.67 11.27
CA VAL A 14 -15.73 -20.62 11.94
C VAL A 14 -14.80 -19.61 12.60
N LEU A 15 -13.74 -20.09 13.26
CA LEU A 15 -12.76 -19.24 13.91
C LEU A 15 -11.99 -18.38 12.89
N ARG A 16 -11.66 -18.96 11.73
CA ARG A 16 -11.02 -18.25 10.63
C ARG A 16 -11.90 -17.12 10.10
N GLU A 17 -13.18 -17.37 9.87
CA GLU A 17 -14.11 -16.33 9.39
C GLU A 17 -14.29 -15.22 10.44
N ILE A 18 -14.35 -15.56 11.74
CA ILE A 18 -14.34 -14.57 12.81
C ILE A 18 -13.08 -13.70 12.73
N PHE A 19 -11.90 -14.30 12.59
CA PHE A 19 -10.63 -13.56 12.50
C PHE A 19 -10.54 -12.70 11.25
N LEU A 20 -11.05 -13.18 10.10
CA LEU A 20 -11.13 -12.37 8.89
C LEU A 20 -12.06 -11.18 9.07
N HIS A 21 -13.22 -11.37 9.70
CA HIS A 21 -14.10 -10.24 10.04
C HIS A 21 -13.45 -9.25 10.99
N LEU A 22 -12.62 -9.68 11.94
CA LEU A 22 -11.87 -8.75 12.80
C LEU A 22 -10.85 -7.93 12.02
N VAL A 23 -10.24 -8.49 10.97
CA VAL A 23 -9.16 -7.87 10.19
C VAL A 23 -9.67 -7.02 9.01
N ASP A 24 -10.81 -7.40 8.41
CA ASP A 24 -11.34 -6.78 7.18
C ASP A 24 -12.45 -5.73 7.45
N THR A 25 -12.64 -5.24 8.67
CA THR A 25 -13.74 -4.31 9.05
C THR A 25 -13.73 -2.90 8.44
N CYS A 26 -12.89 -2.56 7.46
CA CYS A 26 -12.81 -1.18 6.96
C CYS A 26 -12.91 -1.09 5.44
N GLU A 27 -14.12 -0.82 4.94
CA GLU A 27 -14.36 -0.37 3.56
C GLU A 27 -14.19 1.15 3.38
N SER A 28 -13.64 1.88 4.34
CA SER A 28 -13.44 3.33 4.15
C SER A 28 -12.43 3.90 5.14
N SER A 29 -11.41 4.57 4.58
CA SER A 29 -10.32 5.31 5.23
C SER A 29 -9.09 4.49 5.66
N ASP A 30 -7.94 4.88 5.10
CA ASP A 30 -6.61 4.30 5.33
C ASP A 30 -6.21 4.29 6.83
N GLN A 31 -6.80 5.14 7.67
CA GLN A 31 -6.56 5.18 9.13
C GLN A 31 -7.22 4.05 9.91
N GLN A 32 -8.32 3.49 9.43
CA GLN A 32 -9.12 2.53 10.19
C GLN A 32 -8.58 1.08 10.03
N PHE A 33 -7.81 0.83 8.97
CA PHE A 33 -7.11 -0.43 8.70
C PHE A 33 -6.03 -0.82 9.73
N ASN A 34 -5.41 0.16 10.41
CA ASN A 34 -4.31 -0.12 11.34
C ASN A 34 -4.78 -0.75 12.67
N ASN A 35 -6.05 -0.58 13.04
CA ASN A 35 -6.59 -1.11 14.29
C ASN A 35 -7.00 -2.59 14.18
N SER A 36 -7.53 -2.99 13.02
CA SER A 36 -8.16 -4.30 12.82
C SER A 36 -7.20 -5.48 12.97
N ILE A 37 -5.91 -5.28 12.66
CA ILE A 37 -4.92 -6.36 12.78
C ILE A 37 -4.27 -6.41 14.18
N ARG A 38 -4.24 -5.28 14.90
CA ARG A 38 -3.85 -5.27 16.33
C ARG A 38 -4.79 -6.15 17.15
N ASP A 39 -6.06 -6.18 16.78
CA ASP A 39 -7.08 -7.01 17.43
C ASP A 39 -6.87 -8.52 17.21
N LEU A 40 -6.11 -8.91 16.18
CA LEU A 40 -5.77 -10.32 15.93
C LEU A 40 -4.53 -10.78 16.73
N TYR A 41 -3.67 -9.88 17.20
CA TYR A 41 -2.49 -10.25 17.98
C TYR A 41 -2.82 -11.03 19.26
N PRO A 42 -3.77 -10.60 20.13
CA PRO A 42 -4.15 -11.39 21.30
C PRO A 42 -4.60 -12.82 20.95
N CYS A 43 -5.17 -13.04 19.76
CA CYS A 43 -5.65 -14.34 19.33
C CYS A 43 -4.51 -15.37 19.20
N ILE A 44 -3.29 -14.94 18.84
CA ILE A 44 -2.15 -15.87 18.69
C ILE A 44 -1.69 -16.44 20.04
N LEU A 45 -2.03 -15.78 21.15
CA LEU A 45 -1.61 -16.14 22.51
C LEU A 45 -2.62 -17.04 23.23
N VAL A 46 -3.83 -17.22 22.67
CA VAL A 46 -4.93 -17.94 23.34
C VAL A 46 -4.63 -19.44 23.46
N ASN A 47 -4.37 -20.11 22.34
CA ASN A 47 -3.99 -21.52 22.29
C ASN A 47 -3.40 -21.85 20.90
N ARG A 48 -2.89 -23.08 20.76
CA ARG A 48 -2.27 -23.56 19.53
C ARG A 48 -3.19 -23.47 18.30
N GLN A 49 -4.49 -23.80 18.43
CA GLN A 49 -5.42 -23.75 17.30
C GLN A 49 -5.65 -22.32 16.81
N TRP A 50 -5.82 -21.37 17.74
CA TRP A 50 -6.01 -19.96 17.40
C TRP A 50 -4.74 -19.38 16.78
N CYS A 51 -3.57 -19.71 17.33
CA CYS A 51 -2.27 -19.35 16.77
C CYS A 51 -2.10 -19.86 15.32
N GLU A 52 -2.40 -21.13 15.07
CA GLU A 52 -2.29 -21.76 13.74
C GLU A 52 -3.20 -21.10 12.68
N ILE A 53 -4.32 -20.48 13.07
CA ILE A 53 -5.27 -19.81 12.16
C ILE A 53 -4.95 -18.32 12.01
N ALA A 54 -4.58 -17.65 13.11
CA ALA A 54 -4.31 -16.22 13.13
C ALA A 54 -2.97 -15.88 12.42
N ILE A 55 -1.94 -16.70 12.59
CA ILE A 55 -0.61 -16.44 12.00
C ILE A 55 -0.65 -16.30 10.47
N PRO A 56 -1.30 -17.21 9.70
CA PRO A 56 -1.44 -17.03 8.25
C PRO A 56 -2.16 -15.74 7.84
N ILE A 57 -3.11 -15.26 8.65
CA ILE A 57 -3.85 -14.01 8.37
C ILE A 57 -2.95 -12.79 8.66
N LEU A 58 -2.25 -12.78 9.79
CA LEU A 58 -1.28 -11.73 10.14
C LEU A 58 -0.17 -11.60 9.09
N TRP A 59 0.44 -12.74 8.74
CA TRP A 59 1.55 -12.80 7.79
C TRP A 59 1.10 -12.79 6.33
N SER A 60 -0.19 -12.59 6.06
CA SER A 60 -0.68 -12.33 4.71
C SER A 60 -0.29 -10.94 4.22
N ARG A 61 -0.02 -10.00 5.13
CA ARG A 61 0.15 -8.57 4.85
C ARG A 61 1.18 -7.89 5.79
N PRO A 62 2.40 -8.44 5.94
CA PRO A 62 3.34 -7.99 6.96
C PRO A 62 3.96 -6.60 6.69
N PHE A 63 3.86 -6.10 5.46
CA PHE A 63 4.41 -4.80 5.03
C PHE A 63 3.36 -3.68 4.97
N LEU A 64 2.15 -3.86 5.51
CA LEU A 64 1.15 -2.78 5.53
C LEU A 64 1.29 -1.81 6.72
N TYR A 65 2.22 -2.05 7.64
CA TYR A 65 2.40 -1.21 8.83
C TYR A 65 3.59 -0.26 8.67
N GLY A 66 3.56 0.85 9.41
CA GLY A 66 4.74 1.73 9.57
C GLY A 66 4.88 2.86 8.54
N THR A 67 3.81 3.22 7.83
CA THR A 67 3.90 4.19 6.73
C THR A 67 3.74 5.66 7.13
N GLU A 68 3.27 5.99 8.32
CA GLU A 68 2.88 7.40 8.56
C GLU A 68 3.67 8.17 9.63
N GLN A 69 4.04 7.63 10.80
CA GLN A 69 4.55 8.53 11.87
C GLN A 69 5.52 7.91 12.90
N HIS A 70 6.16 6.77 12.64
CA HIS A 70 7.09 6.18 13.61
C HIS A 70 8.44 5.82 13.00
N GLU A 71 9.51 6.19 13.71
CA GLU A 71 10.93 5.95 13.43
C GLU A 71 11.33 4.47 13.36
N HIS A 72 10.38 3.53 13.44
CA HIS A 72 10.65 2.11 13.47
C HIS A 72 10.09 1.48 12.19
N CYS A 73 11.00 1.19 11.26
CA CYS A 73 10.71 0.41 10.08
C CYS A 73 10.32 -1.03 10.49
N ASN A 74 9.82 -1.85 9.56
CA ASN A 74 9.48 -3.24 9.89
C ASN A 74 10.71 -4.18 9.81
N GLU A 75 11.89 -3.78 10.33
CA GLU A 75 13.11 -4.59 10.20
C GLU A 75 12.97 -5.98 10.87
N LYS A 76 12.16 -6.09 11.94
CA LYS A 76 11.82 -7.37 12.59
C LYS A 76 11.13 -8.35 11.62
N VAL A 77 10.36 -7.86 10.65
CA VAL A 77 9.75 -8.69 9.60
C VAL A 77 10.84 -9.26 8.69
N ILE A 78 11.80 -8.42 8.27
CA ILE A 78 12.94 -8.85 7.47
C ILE A 78 13.77 -9.89 8.24
N GLN A 79 14.06 -9.65 9.52
CA GLN A 79 14.78 -10.59 10.37
C GLN A 79 14.09 -11.96 10.44
N MET A 80 12.75 -12.01 10.53
CA MET A 80 12.01 -13.28 10.51
C MET A 80 12.13 -14.00 9.16
N TYR A 81 12.08 -13.26 8.05
CA TYR A 81 12.27 -13.88 6.73
C TYR A 81 13.70 -14.36 6.51
N VAL A 82 14.70 -13.62 6.99
CA VAL A 82 16.10 -14.04 6.97
C VAL A 82 16.30 -15.33 7.78
N LYS A 83 15.60 -15.51 8.91
CA LYS A 83 15.57 -16.79 9.65
C LYS A 83 15.01 -17.96 8.83
N CYS A 84 14.20 -17.68 7.80
CA CYS A 84 13.62 -18.68 6.91
C CYS A 84 14.51 -19.05 5.71
N PHE A 85 15.63 -18.33 5.49
CA PHE A 85 16.63 -18.69 4.48
C PHE A 85 17.23 -20.06 4.76
N ASP A 86 17.43 -20.83 3.69
CA ASP A 86 18.18 -22.07 3.79
C ASP A 86 19.69 -21.81 3.85
N ASP A 87 20.47 -22.88 4.01
CA ASP A 87 21.92 -22.75 4.14
C ASP A 87 22.58 -22.25 2.84
N GLN A 88 21.95 -22.46 1.67
CA GLN A 88 22.47 -21.99 0.39
C GLN A 88 22.26 -20.48 0.23
N ASP A 89 21.06 -19.99 0.58
CA ASP A 89 20.75 -18.55 0.58
C ASP A 89 21.70 -17.79 1.51
N LYS A 90 21.92 -18.31 2.74
CA LYS A 90 22.84 -17.71 3.71
C LYS A 90 24.29 -17.71 3.22
N LEU A 91 24.74 -18.82 2.64
CA LEU A 91 26.09 -18.93 2.08
C LEU A 91 26.29 -17.98 0.90
N PHE A 92 25.28 -17.83 0.04
CA PHE A 92 25.30 -16.87 -1.07
C PHE A 92 25.51 -15.45 -0.55
N LEU A 93 24.72 -15.02 0.44
CA LEU A 93 24.83 -13.69 1.04
C LEU A 93 26.19 -13.49 1.72
N LEU A 94 26.68 -14.49 2.46
CA LEU A 94 28.00 -14.44 3.10
C LEU A 94 29.13 -14.26 2.09
N ASN A 95 29.07 -14.94 0.94
CA ASN A 95 30.05 -14.78 -0.14
C ASN A 95 29.99 -13.40 -0.81
N GLN A 96 28.89 -12.67 -0.66
CA GLN A 96 28.78 -11.27 -1.07
C GLN A 96 29.20 -10.28 0.05
N GLY A 97 29.72 -10.80 1.17
CA GLY A 97 30.11 -10.00 2.33
C GLY A 97 28.96 -9.71 3.30
N ILE A 98 27.78 -10.29 3.12
CA ILE A 98 26.60 -10.05 3.96
C ILE A 98 26.45 -11.20 4.96
N ASP A 99 27.01 -11.04 6.15
CA ASP A 99 26.93 -12.04 7.21
C ASP A 99 25.66 -11.90 8.04
N VAL A 100 24.58 -12.53 7.58
CA VAL A 100 23.27 -12.48 8.25
C VAL A 100 23.25 -13.12 9.65
N SER A 101 24.28 -13.87 10.04
CA SER A 101 24.32 -14.52 11.36
C SER A 101 24.56 -13.51 12.50
N GLU A 102 25.22 -12.39 12.20
CA GLU A 102 25.55 -11.36 13.20
C GLU A 102 24.28 -10.72 13.80
N ILE A 103 23.26 -10.47 12.99
CA ILE A 103 22.02 -9.83 13.45
C ILE A 103 21.01 -10.82 14.06
N LEU A 104 21.19 -12.12 13.86
CA LEU A 104 20.31 -13.15 14.44
C LEU A 104 20.53 -13.32 15.95
N ASN A 105 21.68 -12.88 16.46
CA ASN A 105 22.04 -12.87 17.87
C ASN A 105 21.58 -11.61 18.62
N TYR A 106 21.03 -10.63 17.89
CA TYR A 106 20.59 -9.37 18.46
C TYR A 106 19.15 -9.49 19.01
N HIS A 107 18.99 -9.29 20.32
CA HIS A 107 17.69 -9.05 20.94
C HIS A 107 17.37 -7.56 20.83
N LEU A 108 16.44 -7.21 19.94
CA LEU A 108 15.77 -5.91 19.96
C LEU A 108 14.85 -5.89 21.18
N ASP A 109 15.40 -5.61 22.36
CA ASP A 109 14.62 -5.30 23.55
C ASP A 109 13.87 -3.98 23.29
N ASP A 110 12.53 -3.99 23.41
CA ASP A 110 11.64 -2.83 23.24
C ASP A 110 11.76 -1.79 24.38
N ASN A 111 12.95 -1.59 24.94
CA ASN A 111 13.21 -0.61 26.01
C ASN A 111 14.15 0.50 25.54
N GLU A 112 13.65 1.38 24.68
CA GLU A 112 14.21 2.73 24.60
C GLU A 112 13.84 3.49 25.87
N ASN A 113 14.77 3.52 26.81
CA ASN A 113 15.01 4.64 27.72
C ASN A 113 16.35 4.42 28.41
N THR A 114 17.44 4.81 27.74
CA THR A 114 18.48 5.70 28.28
C THR A 114 19.66 5.76 27.31
N GLU A 115 19.80 6.89 26.61
CA GLU A 115 21.13 7.46 26.42
C GLU A 115 21.74 7.69 27.81
N GLY A 116 22.81 6.97 28.12
CA GLY A 116 23.50 7.09 29.39
C GLY A 116 24.32 5.86 29.74
N ASP A 117 25.58 5.86 29.31
CA ASP A 117 26.72 5.12 29.85
C ASP A 117 26.41 3.83 30.63
N ILE A 118 26.43 2.69 29.93
CA ILE A 118 26.72 1.42 30.58
C ILE A 118 27.68 0.61 29.71
N ILE A 119 28.98 0.80 29.97
CA ILE A 119 29.95 -0.28 29.88
C ILE A 119 29.46 -1.34 30.88
N LYS A 120 28.79 -2.39 30.40
CA LYS A 120 28.56 -3.63 31.14
C LYS A 120 29.51 -4.66 30.58
N GLU A 121 30.39 -5.08 31.46
CA GLU A 121 31.44 -6.08 31.26
C GLU A 121 30.89 -7.33 30.55
N ASN A 122 31.56 -7.67 29.46
CA ASN A 122 31.44 -8.97 28.79
C ASN A 122 31.86 -10.07 29.77
N ASN A 123 30.87 -10.73 30.36
CA ASN A 123 31.03 -12.04 30.98
C ASN A 123 29.72 -12.82 30.83
N PHE A 124 29.40 -13.23 29.60
CA PHE A 124 28.61 -14.43 29.37
C PHE A 124 29.24 -15.21 28.23
N GLY A 125 29.66 -16.43 28.58
CA GLY A 125 30.38 -17.33 27.71
C GLY A 125 29.59 -17.70 26.47
N SER A 126 30.36 -18.04 25.45
CA SER A 126 29.95 -18.81 24.29
C SER A 126 29.00 -19.95 24.70
N THR A 127 27.72 -19.73 24.49
CA THR A 127 26.76 -20.79 24.25
C THR A 127 26.24 -20.53 22.85
N ASP A 128 26.51 -21.46 21.93
CA ASP A 128 25.85 -21.53 20.64
C ASP A 128 24.36 -21.25 20.83
N ALA A 129 23.92 -20.03 20.50
CA ALA A 129 22.52 -19.70 20.47
C ALA A 129 21.94 -20.54 19.34
N VAL A 130 21.35 -21.69 19.70
CA VAL A 130 20.65 -22.55 18.74
C VAL A 130 19.60 -21.67 18.09
N ILE A 131 19.86 -21.25 16.84
CA ILE A 131 18.91 -20.51 16.03
C ILE A 131 17.76 -21.46 15.78
N ASN A 132 16.75 -21.41 16.65
CA ASN A 132 15.59 -22.27 16.53
C ASN A 132 14.91 -21.95 15.19
N PRO A 133 14.59 -22.98 14.39
CA PRO A 133 13.92 -22.76 13.13
C PRO A 133 12.57 -22.06 13.39
N PRO A 134 12.14 -21.16 12.50
CA PRO A 134 10.84 -20.52 12.59
C PRO A 134 9.73 -21.57 12.74
N LEU A 135 8.80 -21.32 13.67
CA LEU A 135 7.71 -22.25 13.98
C LEU A 135 6.79 -22.51 12.77
N PHE A 136 6.65 -21.50 11.91
CA PHE A 136 5.83 -21.56 10.71
C PHE A 136 6.65 -21.23 9.46
N ASN A 137 6.17 -21.69 8.31
CA ASN A 137 6.65 -21.23 7.01
C ASN A 137 6.02 -19.86 6.70
N TYR A 138 6.49 -18.81 7.41
CA TYR A 138 6.00 -17.45 7.26
C TYR A 138 6.04 -16.92 5.81
N PRO A 139 7.09 -17.17 5.00
CA PRO A 139 7.13 -16.76 3.59
C PRO A 139 5.91 -17.21 2.77
N ARG A 140 5.43 -18.43 3.01
CA ARG A 140 4.30 -19.01 2.28
C ARG A 140 2.99 -18.24 2.46
N PHE A 141 2.85 -17.52 3.58
CA PHE A 141 1.61 -16.82 3.91
C PHE A 141 1.46 -15.49 3.21
N LEU A 142 2.52 -14.91 2.64
CA LEU A 142 2.46 -13.61 1.98
C LEU A 142 1.40 -13.60 0.86
N ARG A 143 0.48 -12.63 0.94
CA ARG A 143 -0.61 -12.39 -0.04
C ARG A 143 -0.65 -10.94 -0.52
N ARG A 144 -0.32 -9.97 0.33
CA ARG A 144 -0.35 -8.55 0.03
C ARG A 144 1.04 -7.98 0.21
N LEU A 145 1.60 -7.45 -0.86
CA LEU A 145 2.94 -6.85 -0.86
C LEU A 145 2.82 -5.35 -1.09
N ASN A 146 3.17 -4.57 -0.06
CA ASN A 146 3.47 -3.16 -0.22
C ASN A 146 4.97 -3.04 -0.47
N TYR A 147 5.32 -2.70 -1.70
CA TYR A 147 6.69 -2.61 -2.15
C TYR A 147 7.48 -1.59 -1.33
N THR A 148 6.97 -0.38 -1.21
CA THR A 148 7.66 0.74 -0.56
C THR A 148 7.95 0.44 0.90
N SER A 149 6.99 -0.13 1.61
CA SER A 149 7.19 -0.55 3.00
C SER A 149 8.18 -1.69 3.14
N MET A 150 8.25 -2.61 2.17
CA MET A 150 9.26 -3.67 2.15
C MET A 150 10.66 -3.08 1.94
N ILE A 151 10.82 -2.14 1.00
CA ILE A 151 12.11 -1.49 0.75
C ILE A 151 12.59 -0.77 2.01
N LYS A 152 11.76 0.08 2.62
CA LYS A 152 12.10 0.76 3.90
C LYS A 152 12.48 -0.21 5.01
N ALA A 153 11.80 -1.36 5.10
CA ALA A 153 12.14 -2.39 6.07
C ALA A 153 13.50 -3.05 5.79
N ILE A 154 13.86 -3.22 4.52
CA ILE A 154 15.17 -3.75 4.09
C ILE A 154 16.27 -2.75 4.37
N GLU A 155 16.08 -1.48 4.00
CA GLU A 155 17.03 -0.38 4.26
C GLU A 155 17.35 -0.30 5.76
N ALA A 156 16.32 -0.27 6.61
CA ALA A 156 16.50 -0.26 8.06
C ALA A 156 17.22 -1.51 8.57
N TRP A 157 16.86 -2.69 8.07
CA TRP A 157 17.51 -3.94 8.47
C TRP A 157 19.00 -3.97 8.05
N CYS A 158 19.32 -3.53 6.83
CA CYS A 158 20.68 -3.42 6.33
C CYS A 158 21.50 -2.39 7.12
N TYR A 159 20.89 -1.27 7.49
CA TYR A 159 21.51 -0.26 8.36
C TYR A 159 21.95 -0.88 9.70
N TYR A 160 21.04 -1.60 10.40
CA TYR A 160 21.38 -2.28 11.65
C TYR A 160 22.44 -3.37 11.46
N LEU A 161 22.36 -4.14 10.38
CA LEU A 161 23.37 -5.16 10.07
C LEU A 161 24.75 -4.51 9.91
N SER A 162 24.84 -3.37 9.23
CA SER A 162 26.11 -2.65 9.04
C SER A 162 26.75 -2.23 10.36
N ILE A 163 25.96 -1.84 11.35
CA ILE A 163 26.42 -1.46 12.69
C ILE A 163 27.02 -2.68 13.40
N GLU A 164 26.33 -3.82 13.37
CA GLU A 164 26.83 -5.05 14.01
C GLU A 164 28.09 -5.58 13.33
N MET A 165 28.14 -5.57 11.99
CA MET A 165 29.33 -5.99 11.25
C MET A 165 30.55 -5.12 11.58
N LYS A 166 30.39 -3.81 11.74
CA LYS A 166 31.46 -2.90 12.16
C LYS A 166 32.02 -3.21 13.54
N LYS A 167 31.19 -3.65 14.50
CA LYS A 167 31.66 -4.08 15.83
C LYS A 167 32.60 -5.28 15.73
N THR A 168 32.38 -6.15 14.75
CA THR A 168 33.19 -7.37 14.53
C THR A 168 34.44 -7.14 13.69
N GLN A 169 34.80 -5.88 13.36
CA GLN A 169 35.96 -5.51 12.53
C GLN A 169 35.93 -6.12 11.11
N LYS A 170 34.74 -6.46 10.59
CA LYS A 170 34.54 -6.88 9.18
C LYS A 170 34.32 -5.64 8.31
N ASP A 171 34.64 -5.77 7.01
CA ASP A 171 34.55 -4.72 5.98
C ASP A 171 33.20 -4.00 5.97
N ASP A 172 33.17 -2.77 5.42
CA ASP A 172 31.95 -2.00 5.22
C ASP A 172 30.91 -2.80 4.42
N LEU A 173 29.63 -2.75 4.84
CA LEU A 173 28.52 -3.38 4.12
C LEU A 173 28.51 -2.88 2.66
N LEU A 174 28.38 -3.81 1.72
CA LEU A 174 28.42 -3.50 0.29
C LEU A 174 27.30 -2.52 -0.10
N GLU A 175 27.61 -1.56 -0.98
CA GLU A 175 26.67 -0.54 -1.47
C GLU A 175 25.36 -1.13 -2.07
N ASN A 176 25.35 -2.40 -2.48
CA ASN A 176 24.20 -3.09 -3.06
C ASN A 176 23.52 -4.12 -2.14
N ALA A 177 23.83 -4.13 -0.83
CA ALA A 177 23.34 -5.14 0.10
C ALA A 177 21.81 -5.23 0.13
N GLU A 178 21.14 -4.07 0.06
CA GLU A 178 19.68 -3.98 0.06
C GLU A 178 19.06 -4.68 -1.16
N ILE A 179 19.65 -4.51 -2.35
CA ILE A 179 19.22 -5.18 -3.58
C ILE A 179 19.39 -6.70 -3.45
N LEU A 180 20.51 -7.16 -2.91
CA LEU A 180 20.77 -8.59 -2.70
C LEU A 180 19.79 -9.21 -1.70
N ILE A 181 19.48 -8.51 -0.61
CA ILE A 181 18.47 -8.93 0.37
C ILE A 181 17.09 -8.95 -0.27
N PHE A 182 16.70 -7.88 -0.98
CA PHE A 182 15.43 -7.79 -1.69
C PHE A 182 15.20 -8.98 -2.63
N ARG A 183 16.19 -9.28 -3.49
CA ARG A 183 16.14 -10.41 -4.42
C ARG A 183 16.06 -11.76 -3.70
N SER A 184 16.82 -11.93 -2.64
CA SER A 184 16.82 -13.16 -1.84
C SER A 184 15.46 -13.39 -1.17
N LEU A 185 14.80 -12.31 -0.71
CA LEU A 185 13.44 -12.37 -0.19
C LEU A 185 12.41 -12.73 -1.27
N LEU A 186 12.50 -12.16 -2.48
CA LEU A 186 11.63 -12.54 -3.60
C LEU A 186 11.77 -14.03 -3.95
N ARG A 187 13.02 -14.54 -4.00
CA ARG A 187 13.30 -15.98 -4.19
C ARG A 187 12.70 -16.82 -3.08
N LEU A 188 12.88 -16.40 -1.83
CA LEU A 188 12.31 -17.10 -0.67
C LEU A 188 10.78 -17.18 -0.78
N PHE A 189 10.09 -16.08 -1.12
CA PHE A 189 8.64 -16.08 -1.27
C PHE A 189 8.19 -17.03 -2.38
N LEU A 190 8.85 -16.96 -3.54
CA LEU A 190 8.58 -17.85 -4.67
C LEU A 190 8.78 -19.33 -4.30
N ASN A 191 9.95 -19.68 -3.76
CA ASN A 191 10.33 -21.05 -3.43
C ASN A 191 9.49 -21.66 -2.32
N ARG A 192 8.99 -20.83 -1.39
CA ARG A 192 8.11 -21.29 -0.30
C ARG A 192 6.63 -21.33 -0.69
N GLY A 193 6.30 -20.92 -1.91
CA GLY A 193 4.95 -21.00 -2.48
C GLY A 193 4.02 -19.88 -2.05
N ALA A 194 4.55 -18.67 -1.85
CA ALA A 194 3.73 -17.46 -1.75
C ALA A 194 2.91 -17.26 -3.03
N ARG A 195 1.74 -16.62 -2.89
CA ARG A 195 0.86 -16.27 -4.01
C ARG A 195 0.32 -14.87 -3.77
N LEU A 196 0.90 -13.88 -4.44
CA LEU A 196 0.47 -12.49 -4.24
C LEU A 196 -0.90 -12.28 -4.87
N GLN A 197 -1.84 -11.82 -4.06
CA GLN A 197 -3.19 -11.41 -4.45
C GLN A 197 -3.28 -9.90 -4.61
N GLU A 198 -2.45 -9.15 -3.88
CA GLU A 198 -2.45 -7.69 -3.89
C GLU A 198 -1.03 -7.15 -3.95
N LEU A 199 -0.82 -6.19 -4.84
CA LEU A 199 0.44 -5.48 -5.01
C LEU A 199 0.19 -3.97 -4.91
N ILE A 200 0.94 -3.31 -4.02
CA ILE A 200 0.86 -1.87 -3.77
C ILE A 200 2.22 -1.25 -4.11
N LEU A 201 2.20 -0.26 -5.00
CA LEU A 201 3.39 0.36 -5.59
C LEU A 201 3.39 1.88 -5.39
N TYR A 202 4.19 2.35 -4.44
CA TYR A 202 4.35 3.77 -4.14
C TYR A 202 5.83 4.19 -4.22
N PRO A 203 6.42 4.19 -5.43
CA PRO A 203 7.80 4.62 -5.62
C PRO A 203 8.05 5.97 -4.98
N ASP A 204 9.09 6.04 -4.15
CA ASP A 204 9.59 7.34 -3.74
C ASP A 204 10.20 7.99 -4.97
N GLN A 205 9.50 9.00 -5.49
CA GLN A 205 9.94 9.79 -6.63
C GLN A 205 11.22 10.58 -6.34
N PHE A 206 11.61 10.74 -5.08
CA PHE A 206 12.79 11.47 -4.65
C PHE A 206 14.01 10.58 -4.36
N ASP A 207 13.84 9.25 -4.26
CA ASP A 207 14.95 8.33 -4.02
C ASP A 207 15.31 7.51 -5.29
N PRO A 208 16.48 7.75 -5.90
CA PRO A 208 16.98 6.97 -7.03
C PRO A 208 17.26 5.50 -6.73
N SER A 209 17.53 5.13 -5.46
CA SER A 209 17.86 3.75 -5.05
C SER A 209 16.75 2.75 -5.41
N ASN A 210 15.50 3.22 -5.37
CA ASN A 210 14.32 2.45 -5.71
C ASN A 210 14.37 1.91 -7.15
N ASP A 211 15.01 2.62 -8.09
CA ASP A 211 15.07 2.24 -9.51
C ASP A 211 15.78 0.88 -9.72
N GLU A 212 16.82 0.60 -8.93
CA GLU A 212 17.57 -0.65 -9.06
C GLU A 212 16.78 -1.84 -8.48
N MET A 213 16.12 -1.64 -7.34
CA MET A 213 15.21 -2.66 -6.79
C MET A 213 13.96 -2.86 -7.66
N TYR A 214 13.48 -1.81 -8.34
CA TYR A 214 12.41 -1.92 -9.33
C TYR A 214 12.79 -2.82 -10.49
N THR A 215 14.03 -2.71 -10.97
CA THR A 215 14.53 -3.55 -12.05
C THR A 215 14.47 -5.03 -11.65
N SER A 216 14.74 -5.35 -10.38
CA SER A 216 14.64 -6.72 -9.87
C SER A 216 13.21 -7.28 -9.90
N LEU A 217 12.15 -6.45 -9.79
CA LEU A 217 10.76 -6.93 -9.91
C LEU A 217 10.40 -7.40 -11.33
N ILE A 218 11.05 -6.85 -12.35
CA ILE A 218 10.71 -7.09 -13.76
C ILE A 218 11.39 -8.36 -14.29
N GLU A 219 12.29 -8.96 -13.50
CA GLU A 219 13.01 -10.16 -13.92
C GLU A 219 12.10 -11.37 -14.09
N ASP A 220 12.33 -12.11 -15.18
CA ASP A 220 11.56 -13.30 -15.53
C ASP A 220 11.59 -14.40 -14.45
N GLU A 221 12.60 -14.39 -13.57
CA GLU A 221 12.71 -15.31 -12.43
C GLU A 221 11.49 -15.19 -11.49
N PHE A 222 10.95 -13.98 -11.30
CA PHE A 222 9.90 -13.72 -10.31
C PHE A 222 8.48 -13.65 -10.89
N LYS A 223 8.32 -13.86 -12.20
CA LYS A 223 7.03 -13.67 -12.89
C LYS A 223 5.86 -14.46 -12.28
N GLU A 224 6.12 -15.68 -11.79
CA GLU A 224 5.09 -16.55 -11.21
C GLU A 224 4.59 -16.05 -9.84
N LEU A 225 5.37 -15.20 -9.17
CA LEU A 225 4.97 -14.57 -7.91
C LEU A 225 3.82 -13.58 -8.11
N PHE A 226 3.80 -12.90 -9.26
CA PHE A 226 2.87 -11.80 -9.58
C PHE A 226 1.67 -12.25 -10.43
N ALA A 227 1.77 -13.35 -11.18
CA ALA A 227 0.68 -13.86 -12.01
C ALA A 227 -0.70 -13.99 -11.31
N PRO A 228 -0.80 -14.33 -10.01
CA PRO A 228 -2.09 -14.46 -9.30
C PRO A 228 -2.73 -13.14 -8.83
N ILE A 229 -2.13 -11.97 -9.09
CA ILE A 229 -2.61 -10.69 -8.58
C ILE A 229 -4.05 -10.42 -9.02
N LYS A 230 -4.88 -10.03 -8.04
CA LYS A 230 -6.28 -9.62 -8.19
C LYS A 230 -6.49 -8.14 -7.92
N THR A 231 -5.68 -7.56 -7.05
CA THR A 231 -5.75 -6.15 -6.69
C THR A 231 -4.42 -5.47 -6.98
N LEU A 232 -4.44 -4.44 -7.81
CA LEU A 232 -3.28 -3.62 -8.11
C LEU A 232 -3.54 -2.19 -7.65
N GLU A 233 -2.65 -1.68 -6.81
CA GLU A 233 -2.67 -0.30 -6.33
C GLU A 233 -1.34 0.37 -6.67
N PHE A 234 -1.39 1.57 -7.25
CA PHE A 234 -0.17 2.30 -7.58
C PHE A 234 -0.35 3.82 -7.57
N SER A 235 0.75 4.54 -7.37
CA SER A 235 0.85 5.99 -7.53
C SER A 235 1.88 6.37 -8.59
N GLY A 236 1.75 7.60 -9.08
CA GLY A 236 2.78 8.29 -9.85
C GLY A 236 2.74 8.01 -11.36
N MET A 237 3.35 8.91 -12.11
CA MET A 237 3.59 8.76 -13.55
C MET A 237 4.99 8.23 -13.91
N VAL A 238 5.94 8.31 -12.97
CA VAL A 238 7.37 8.22 -13.30
C VAL A 238 7.91 6.82 -13.06
N ARG A 239 8.69 6.31 -14.02
CA ARG A 239 9.50 5.07 -13.96
C ARG A 239 8.74 3.76 -13.74
N MET A 240 7.42 3.76 -13.97
CA MET A 240 6.59 2.56 -13.89
C MET A 240 6.29 1.93 -15.25
N ASP A 241 6.68 2.51 -16.38
CA ASP A 241 6.35 1.99 -17.72
C ASP A 241 6.86 0.56 -17.93
N GLY A 242 8.11 0.27 -17.57
CA GLY A 242 8.66 -1.09 -17.61
C GLY A 242 7.92 -2.07 -16.69
N LEU A 243 7.52 -1.61 -15.50
CA LEU A 243 6.79 -2.45 -14.54
C LEU A 243 5.34 -2.68 -14.97
N LEU A 244 4.62 -1.65 -15.42
CA LEU A 244 3.26 -1.76 -15.96
C LEU A 244 3.27 -2.66 -17.21
N GLN A 245 4.30 -2.57 -18.04
CA GLN A 245 4.46 -3.46 -19.18
C GLN A 245 4.68 -4.91 -18.74
N MET A 246 5.53 -5.17 -17.74
CA MET A 246 5.72 -6.51 -17.18
C MET A 246 4.42 -7.05 -16.57
N LEU A 247 3.72 -6.23 -15.78
CA LEU A 247 2.43 -6.58 -15.20
C LEU A 247 1.41 -6.91 -16.28
N ALA A 248 1.37 -6.15 -17.39
CA ALA A 248 0.50 -6.45 -18.52
C ALA A 248 0.83 -7.81 -19.19
N GLN A 249 2.09 -8.22 -19.22
CA GLN A 249 2.49 -9.50 -19.82
C GLN A 249 2.20 -10.73 -18.93
N ARG A 250 1.89 -10.53 -17.64
CA ARG A 250 1.85 -11.61 -16.64
C ARG A 250 0.55 -11.65 -15.84
N CYS A 251 0.00 -10.49 -15.50
CA CYS A 251 -1.24 -10.34 -14.74
C CYS A 251 -2.40 -10.11 -15.71
N HIS A 252 -3.24 -11.13 -15.89
CA HIS A 252 -4.39 -11.11 -16.82
C HIS A 252 -5.75 -11.20 -16.08
N GLY A 253 -5.70 -11.33 -14.76
CA GLY A 253 -6.83 -11.60 -13.89
C GLY A 253 -7.07 -10.53 -12.85
N ILE A 254 -6.58 -9.30 -13.06
CA ILE A 254 -6.80 -8.18 -12.13
C ILE A 254 -8.29 -7.85 -12.10
N GLU A 255 -8.85 -7.77 -10.90
CA GLU A 255 -10.25 -7.51 -10.60
C GLU A 255 -10.46 -6.10 -10.04
N HIS A 256 -9.48 -5.59 -9.29
CA HIS A 256 -9.52 -4.28 -8.63
C HIS A 256 -8.29 -3.46 -9.00
N MET A 257 -8.50 -2.28 -9.58
CA MET A 257 -7.43 -1.30 -9.88
C MET A 257 -7.64 -0.04 -9.07
N ARG A 258 -6.61 0.38 -8.33
CA ARG A 258 -6.62 1.60 -7.53
C ARG A 258 -5.45 2.49 -7.93
N VAL A 259 -5.75 3.69 -8.38
CA VAL A 259 -4.76 4.68 -8.80
C VAL A 259 -4.81 5.83 -7.82
N LYS A 260 -3.71 6.10 -7.11
CA LYS A 260 -3.67 7.13 -6.06
C LYS A 260 -2.66 8.23 -6.37
N MET A 261 -2.84 9.39 -5.73
CA MET A 261 -1.80 10.43 -5.54
C MET A 261 -1.14 10.95 -6.83
N LEU A 262 -1.91 11.11 -7.90
CA LEU A 262 -1.38 11.66 -9.16
C LEU A 262 -1.34 13.19 -9.13
N TRP A 263 -0.15 13.76 -9.26
CA TRP A 263 0.10 15.20 -9.31
C TRP A 263 1.16 15.55 -10.35
N ALA A 264 0.94 16.64 -11.08
CA ALA A 264 1.91 17.34 -11.91
C ALA A 264 2.24 18.74 -11.38
N ARG A 265 3.53 19.10 -11.26
CA ARG A 265 3.94 20.52 -11.18
C ARG A 265 4.00 21.17 -12.56
N ASN A 266 4.50 20.43 -13.55
CA ASN A 266 4.58 20.84 -14.96
C ASN A 266 4.03 19.69 -15.82
N ASN A 267 2.89 19.89 -16.49
CA ASN A 267 2.32 18.90 -17.40
C ASN A 267 3.22 18.76 -18.63
N ASN A 268 4.00 17.68 -18.70
CA ASN A 268 4.71 17.30 -19.92
C ASN A 268 3.86 16.32 -20.72
N ASP A 269 3.18 16.81 -21.76
CA ASP A 269 2.27 16.04 -22.61
C ASP A 269 2.86 14.71 -23.11
N ARG A 270 4.18 14.67 -23.35
CA ARG A 270 4.87 13.44 -23.77
C ARG A 270 4.86 12.37 -22.68
N LEU A 271 5.12 12.74 -21.43
CA LEU A 271 5.11 11.80 -20.30
C LEU A 271 3.69 11.32 -20.01
N VAL A 272 2.70 12.21 -20.15
CA VAL A 272 1.27 11.85 -20.06
C VAL A 272 0.89 10.83 -21.12
N GLY A 273 1.35 11.02 -22.36
CA GLY A 273 1.15 10.07 -23.45
C GLY A 273 1.74 8.69 -23.16
N ILE A 274 3.01 8.64 -22.73
CA ILE A 274 3.69 7.36 -22.39
C ILE A 274 2.97 6.64 -21.24
N PHE A 275 2.58 7.37 -20.21
CA PHE A 275 1.82 6.81 -19.09
C PHE A 275 0.45 6.29 -19.55
N ARG A 276 -0.27 7.06 -20.37
CA ARG A 276 -1.55 6.66 -20.96
C ARG A 276 -1.42 5.38 -21.78
N ASP A 277 -0.39 5.27 -22.61
CA ASP A 277 -0.17 4.10 -23.47
C ASP A 277 0.15 2.86 -22.62
N SER A 278 0.97 3.03 -21.59
CA SER A 278 1.32 1.96 -20.64
C SER A 278 0.11 1.47 -19.86
N LEU A 279 -0.72 2.40 -19.37
CA LEU A 279 -1.99 2.07 -18.71
C LEU A 279 -2.97 1.38 -19.67
N SER A 280 -3.13 1.91 -20.88
CA SER A 280 -4.02 1.34 -21.90
C SER A 280 -3.63 -0.11 -22.18
N ASN A 281 -2.34 -0.40 -22.34
CA ASN A 281 -1.83 -1.75 -22.50
C ASN A 281 -2.20 -2.65 -21.30
N LEU A 282 -1.92 -2.21 -20.07
CA LEU A 282 -2.24 -2.96 -18.86
C LEU A 282 -3.74 -3.22 -18.69
N PHE A 283 -4.60 -2.26 -19.01
CA PHE A 283 -6.05 -2.45 -18.95
C PHE A 283 -6.53 -3.38 -20.07
N SER A 284 -5.98 -3.28 -21.27
CA SER A 284 -6.45 -4.03 -22.44
C SER A 284 -6.34 -5.55 -22.30
N VAL A 285 -5.38 -6.02 -21.50
CA VAL A 285 -5.11 -7.45 -21.27
C VAL A 285 -5.92 -8.03 -20.10
N GLN A 286 -6.67 -7.21 -19.35
CA GLN A 286 -7.51 -7.71 -18.27
C GLN A 286 -8.82 -8.28 -18.79
N SER A 287 -9.27 -9.38 -18.19
CA SER A 287 -10.55 -10.01 -18.53
C SER A 287 -11.60 -9.92 -17.41
N SER A 288 -11.19 -9.48 -16.22
CA SER A 288 -11.96 -9.62 -14.98
C SER A 288 -12.10 -8.32 -14.20
N LEU A 289 -11.78 -7.16 -14.79
CA LEU A 289 -11.80 -5.89 -14.07
C LEU A 289 -13.23 -5.52 -13.65
N THR A 290 -13.50 -5.47 -12.35
CA THR A 290 -14.82 -5.18 -11.78
C THR A 290 -14.84 -3.89 -10.95
N SER A 291 -13.69 -3.43 -10.48
CA SER A 291 -13.57 -2.29 -9.58
C SER A 291 -12.47 -1.35 -10.03
N PHE A 292 -12.79 -0.06 -10.05
CA PHE A 292 -11.83 1.00 -10.36
C PHE A 292 -11.93 2.14 -9.35
N GLU A 293 -10.80 2.56 -8.82
CA GLU A 293 -10.71 3.70 -7.90
C GLU A 293 -9.63 4.67 -8.33
N LEU A 294 -9.96 5.96 -8.30
CA LEU A 294 -9.04 7.05 -8.52
C LEU A 294 -9.11 7.99 -7.31
N THR A 295 -8.02 8.12 -6.57
CA THR A 295 -8.03 8.85 -5.28
C THR A 295 -6.88 9.83 -5.14
N GLN A 296 -7.12 11.03 -4.61
CA GLN A 296 -6.12 12.08 -4.41
C GLN A 296 -5.38 12.47 -5.71
N CYS A 297 -6.09 12.45 -6.83
CA CYS A 297 -5.53 12.73 -8.15
C CYS A 297 -5.87 14.16 -8.59
N LYS A 298 -4.90 15.07 -8.52
CA LYS A 298 -5.06 16.48 -8.87
C LYS A 298 -4.73 16.79 -10.34
N ALA A 299 -4.19 15.82 -11.08
CA ALA A 299 -3.87 15.90 -12.50
C ALA A 299 -4.15 14.58 -13.22
N TYR A 300 -4.17 14.62 -14.55
CA TYR A 300 -4.16 13.46 -15.46
C TYR A 300 -5.42 12.58 -15.48
N THR A 301 -6.48 13.00 -14.82
CA THR A 301 -7.79 12.33 -14.88
C THR A 301 -8.26 12.12 -16.33
N ASN A 302 -7.99 13.07 -17.21
CA ASN A 302 -8.30 13.01 -18.64
C ASN A 302 -7.53 11.91 -19.41
N ALA A 303 -6.36 11.49 -18.93
CA ALA A 303 -5.62 10.37 -19.50
C ALA A 303 -6.15 9.01 -19.03
N ILE A 304 -6.72 8.96 -17.83
CA ILE A 304 -7.14 7.72 -17.16
C ILE A 304 -8.58 7.36 -17.50
N LEU A 305 -9.52 8.32 -17.46
CA LEU A 305 -10.94 8.03 -17.72
C LEU A 305 -11.18 7.27 -19.04
N PRO A 306 -10.52 7.60 -20.17
CA PRO A 306 -10.75 6.89 -21.42
C PRO A 306 -10.38 5.40 -21.39
N VAL A 307 -9.45 4.96 -20.54
CA VAL A 307 -9.06 3.54 -20.50
C VAL A 307 -10.16 2.64 -19.93
N LEU A 308 -11.13 3.22 -19.20
CA LEU A 308 -12.28 2.49 -18.65
C LEU A 308 -13.26 2.04 -19.74
N GLU A 309 -13.22 2.64 -20.94
CA GLU A 309 -14.09 2.26 -22.05
C GLU A 309 -13.92 0.77 -22.41
N LEU A 310 -12.73 0.22 -22.19
CA LEU A 310 -12.38 -1.19 -22.42
C LEU A 310 -13.16 -2.17 -21.52
N HIS A 311 -13.67 -1.71 -20.37
CA HIS A 311 -14.25 -2.56 -19.32
C HIS A 311 -15.68 -2.17 -18.93
N THR A 312 -16.36 -1.42 -19.79
CA THR A 312 -17.75 -0.95 -19.55
C THR A 312 -18.76 -2.08 -19.30
N SER A 313 -18.48 -3.28 -19.81
CA SER A 313 -19.35 -4.45 -19.61
C SER A 313 -19.14 -5.17 -18.28
N THR A 314 -17.95 -5.06 -17.68
CA THR A 314 -17.52 -5.80 -16.49
C THR A 314 -17.52 -4.96 -15.21
N ILE A 315 -17.26 -3.65 -15.32
CA ILE A 315 -17.18 -2.75 -14.16
C ILE A 315 -18.49 -2.75 -13.35
N ARG A 316 -18.32 -2.87 -12.03
CA ARG A 316 -19.36 -2.92 -11.00
C ARG A 316 -19.21 -1.80 -9.97
N TYR A 317 -17.99 -1.38 -9.68
CA TYR A 317 -17.70 -0.35 -8.68
C TYR A 317 -16.76 0.70 -9.26
N ILE A 318 -17.13 1.98 -9.10
CA ILE A 318 -16.27 3.11 -9.43
C ILE A 318 -16.24 4.08 -8.27
N ARG A 319 -15.03 4.47 -7.84
CA ARG A 319 -14.81 5.53 -6.85
C ARG A 319 -13.90 6.61 -7.39
N PHE A 320 -14.34 7.85 -7.25
CA PHE A 320 -13.52 9.05 -7.38
C PHE A 320 -13.48 9.74 -6.02
N ASP A 321 -12.27 9.92 -5.47
CA ASP A 321 -12.07 10.54 -4.15
C ASP A 321 -10.99 11.63 -4.23
N ASN A 322 -11.31 12.88 -3.92
CA ASN A 322 -10.39 14.01 -4.04
C ASN A 322 -9.73 14.08 -5.44
N VAL A 323 -10.55 13.95 -6.48
CA VAL A 323 -10.14 13.95 -7.89
C VAL A 323 -10.46 15.30 -8.54
N ASN A 324 -9.50 15.84 -9.29
CA ASN A 324 -9.70 16.99 -10.16
C ASN A 324 -10.10 16.54 -11.58
N PHE A 325 -11.29 16.96 -12.04
CA PHE A 325 -11.80 16.65 -13.38
C PHE A 325 -11.50 17.71 -14.44
N GLU A 326 -10.66 18.70 -14.14
CA GLU A 326 -10.24 19.73 -15.09
C GLU A 326 -9.69 19.11 -16.39
N GLY A 327 -10.17 19.62 -17.53
CA GLY A 327 -9.76 19.15 -18.86
C GLY A 327 -10.28 17.76 -19.25
N CYS A 328 -11.19 17.17 -18.47
CA CYS A 328 -11.88 15.94 -18.86
C CYS A 328 -13.10 16.23 -19.75
N ASP A 329 -13.33 15.36 -20.73
CA ASP A 329 -14.57 15.34 -21.48
C ASP A 329 -15.76 14.95 -20.58
N PRO A 330 -17.01 15.17 -21.03
CA PRO A 330 -18.18 14.63 -20.35
C PRO A 330 -18.04 13.14 -20.08
N LEU A 331 -18.58 12.69 -18.95
CA LEU A 331 -18.37 11.36 -18.36
C LEU A 331 -19.15 10.25 -19.09
N CYS A 332 -19.12 10.26 -20.43
CA CYS A 332 -19.75 9.30 -21.33
C CYS A 332 -19.29 7.87 -21.06
N VAL A 333 -18.03 7.66 -20.72
CA VAL A 333 -17.51 6.33 -20.37
C VAL A 333 -18.29 5.70 -19.22
N LEU A 334 -18.69 6.51 -18.22
CA LEU A 334 -19.48 6.03 -17.08
C LEU A 334 -20.93 5.70 -17.47
N SER A 335 -21.49 6.40 -18.46
CA SER A 335 -22.81 6.06 -19.01
C SER A 335 -22.83 4.72 -19.75
N ASN A 336 -21.68 4.27 -20.26
CA ASN A 336 -21.57 2.97 -20.93
C ASN A 336 -21.48 1.81 -19.92
N CYS A 337 -21.11 2.07 -18.66
CA CYS A 337 -21.03 1.10 -17.57
C CYS A 337 -22.42 0.69 -17.02
N LYS A 338 -23.28 0.10 -17.86
CA LYS A 338 -24.69 -0.22 -17.51
C LYS A 338 -24.83 -1.23 -16.37
N ASN A 339 -23.80 -2.06 -16.15
CA ASN A 339 -23.75 -3.07 -15.09
C ASN A 339 -23.18 -2.55 -13.78
N MET A 340 -22.88 -1.25 -13.66
CA MET A 340 -22.35 -0.66 -12.42
C MET A 340 -23.36 -0.83 -11.26
N ASP A 341 -22.87 -1.30 -10.12
CA ASP A 341 -23.58 -1.38 -8.83
C ASP A 341 -23.44 -0.09 -8.04
N VAL A 342 -22.24 0.48 -7.99
CA VAL A 342 -21.94 1.62 -7.11
C VAL A 342 -21.07 2.64 -7.82
N LEU A 343 -21.46 3.90 -7.72
CA LEU A 343 -20.65 5.05 -8.09
C LEU A 343 -20.45 5.96 -6.87
N GLU A 344 -19.20 6.19 -6.47
CA GLU A 344 -18.86 7.12 -5.40
C GLU A 344 -18.06 8.30 -5.96
N ILE A 345 -18.51 9.51 -5.65
CA ILE A 345 -17.83 10.77 -5.99
C ILE A 345 -17.68 11.55 -4.69
N ILE A 346 -16.44 11.72 -4.24
CA ILE A 346 -16.12 12.21 -2.90
C ILE A 346 -15.09 13.32 -3.04
N GLN A 347 -15.40 14.52 -2.54
CA GLN A 347 -14.52 15.70 -2.51
C GLN A 347 -13.86 16.02 -3.86
N CYS A 348 -14.53 15.71 -4.97
CA CYS A 348 -14.04 15.98 -6.32
C CYS A 348 -14.28 17.44 -6.72
N VAL A 349 -13.40 17.99 -7.56
CA VAL A 349 -13.46 19.37 -8.05
C VAL A 349 -13.57 19.41 -9.58
N ASN A 350 -14.02 20.54 -10.10
CA ASN A 350 -14.20 20.79 -11.55
C ASN A 350 -15.20 19.86 -12.24
N LEU A 351 -16.16 19.29 -11.50
CA LEU A 351 -17.37 18.68 -12.06
C LEU A 351 -18.42 19.77 -12.34
N ASN A 352 -18.97 19.78 -13.55
CA ASN A 352 -20.04 20.69 -13.95
C ASN A 352 -21.24 19.93 -14.55
N GLU A 353 -22.34 20.66 -14.83
CA GLU A 353 -23.60 20.07 -15.32
C GLU A 353 -23.45 19.35 -16.66
N GLU A 354 -22.65 19.89 -17.58
CA GLU A 354 -22.39 19.26 -18.88
C GLU A 354 -21.64 17.93 -18.71
N MET A 355 -20.70 17.87 -17.77
CA MET A 355 -19.87 16.69 -17.57
C MET A 355 -20.66 15.48 -17.05
N VAL A 356 -21.64 15.73 -16.18
CA VAL A 356 -22.45 14.70 -15.53
C VAL A 356 -23.75 14.38 -16.28
N ASP A 357 -24.16 15.23 -17.23
CA ASP A 357 -25.38 15.05 -18.03
C ASP A 357 -25.51 13.65 -18.70
N PRO A 358 -24.44 13.04 -19.27
CA PRO A 358 -24.52 11.68 -19.80
C PRO A 358 -24.93 10.65 -18.73
N ILE A 359 -24.42 10.78 -17.51
CA ILE A 359 -24.72 9.88 -16.40
C ILE A 359 -26.17 10.05 -15.95
N ILE A 360 -26.63 11.30 -15.82
CA ILE A 360 -28.01 11.63 -15.41
C ILE A 360 -29.03 11.01 -16.38
N LYS A 361 -28.74 11.06 -17.68
CA LYS A 361 -29.61 10.53 -18.75
C LYS A 361 -29.57 9.01 -18.86
N THR A 362 -28.63 8.36 -18.18
CA THR A 362 -28.43 6.92 -18.29
C THR A 362 -29.36 6.15 -17.36
N LYS A 363 -29.91 5.06 -17.88
CA LYS A 363 -30.65 4.08 -17.08
C LYS A 363 -29.73 2.94 -16.66
N PHE A 364 -29.17 3.05 -15.46
CA PHE A 364 -28.42 1.97 -14.83
C PHE A 364 -29.33 0.83 -14.41
N LYS A 365 -28.73 -0.33 -14.13
CA LYS A 365 -29.47 -1.52 -13.69
C LYS A 365 -30.17 -1.33 -12.34
N ASN A 366 -31.08 -2.24 -12.03
CA ASN A 366 -31.75 -2.26 -10.74
C ASN A 366 -30.75 -2.50 -9.60
N GLY A 367 -30.88 -1.72 -8.53
CA GLY A 367 -29.99 -1.80 -7.37
C GLY A 367 -28.72 -0.97 -7.47
N PHE A 368 -28.54 -0.21 -8.56
CA PHE A 368 -27.50 0.81 -8.65
C PHE A 368 -27.61 1.82 -7.51
N GLU A 369 -26.48 2.16 -6.91
CA GLU A 369 -26.34 3.15 -5.85
C GLU A 369 -25.32 4.21 -6.25
N VAL A 370 -25.60 5.45 -5.87
CA VAL A 370 -24.67 6.56 -6.04
C VAL A 370 -24.48 7.30 -4.72
N ARG A 371 -23.23 7.65 -4.43
CA ARG A 371 -22.82 8.45 -3.28
C ARG A 371 -22.10 9.70 -3.77
N LEU A 372 -22.56 10.86 -3.29
CA LEU A 372 -21.90 12.14 -3.51
C LEU A 372 -21.58 12.73 -2.13
N VAL A 373 -20.31 13.03 -1.89
CA VAL A 373 -19.82 13.74 -0.69
C VAL A 373 -18.94 14.87 -1.20
N GLY A 374 -19.13 16.12 -0.78
CA GLY A 374 -18.33 17.23 -1.30
C GLY A 374 -18.88 18.60 -0.92
N ASP A 375 -18.11 19.63 -1.24
CA ASP A 375 -18.38 21.02 -0.88
C ASP A 375 -19.74 21.50 -1.44
N GLU A 376 -20.47 22.25 -0.62
CA GLU A 376 -21.76 22.87 -0.96
C GLU A 376 -21.66 23.77 -2.21
N MET A 377 -20.45 24.23 -2.57
CA MET A 377 -20.16 25.06 -3.74
C MET A 377 -20.26 24.34 -5.11
N LEU A 378 -20.43 23.03 -5.16
CA LEU A 378 -20.70 22.31 -6.41
C LEU A 378 -22.07 22.76 -6.97
N GLN A 379 -22.07 23.68 -7.95
CA GLN A 379 -23.27 24.21 -8.63
C GLN A 379 -23.87 23.22 -9.65
N ILE A 380 -24.01 21.94 -9.27
CA ILE A 380 -24.54 20.85 -10.11
C ILE A 380 -25.87 20.31 -9.55
N GLU A 381 -26.86 21.19 -9.45
CA GLU A 381 -28.15 20.90 -8.82
C GLU A 381 -28.92 19.74 -9.48
N LYS A 382 -28.86 19.59 -10.80
CA LYS A 382 -29.51 18.44 -11.45
C LYS A 382 -28.86 17.13 -11.05
N PHE A 383 -27.53 17.13 -10.90
CA PHE A 383 -26.79 15.97 -10.46
C PHE A 383 -27.11 15.62 -9.00
N LYS A 384 -27.11 16.61 -8.10
CA LYS A 384 -27.52 16.41 -6.69
C LYS A 384 -28.90 15.78 -6.60
N TYR A 385 -29.88 16.30 -7.35
CA TYR A 385 -31.23 15.74 -7.39
C TYR A 385 -31.24 14.29 -7.92
N TRP A 386 -30.50 14.01 -8.99
CA TRP A 386 -30.37 12.66 -9.54
C TRP A 386 -29.73 11.69 -8.53
N VAL A 387 -28.72 12.13 -7.77
CA VAL A 387 -28.09 11.35 -6.70
C VAL A 387 -29.10 10.99 -5.61
N ILE A 388 -29.89 11.97 -5.11
CA ILE A 388 -30.92 11.73 -4.08
C ILE A 388 -31.92 10.67 -4.53
N LYS A 389 -32.32 10.68 -5.81
CA LYS A 389 -33.27 9.71 -6.37
C LYS A 389 -32.70 8.28 -6.45
N ASN A 390 -31.39 8.15 -6.69
CA ASN A 390 -30.72 6.87 -6.94
C ASN A 390 -29.92 6.35 -5.73
N SER A 391 -29.77 7.12 -4.65
CA SER A 391 -29.10 6.70 -3.43
C SER A 391 -30.08 6.03 -2.46
N ARG A 392 -29.68 4.89 -1.86
CA ARG A 392 -30.43 4.28 -0.75
C ARG A 392 -30.19 4.99 0.58
N LEU A 393 -28.98 5.51 0.78
CA LEU A 393 -28.54 6.19 2.01
C LEU A 393 -29.17 7.59 2.15
N ASN A 394 -29.50 8.27 1.04
CA ASN A 394 -30.07 9.63 1.09
C ASN A 394 -31.59 9.69 1.27
N LYS A 395 -32.31 8.55 1.34
CA LYS A 395 -33.76 8.55 1.59
C LYS A 395 -34.14 8.97 3.01
N ASN A 396 -33.18 9.03 3.94
CA ASN A 396 -33.36 9.50 5.31
C ASN A 396 -32.79 10.91 5.58
N ILE A 397 -32.26 11.61 4.56
CA ILE A 397 -31.73 12.98 4.71
C ILE A 397 -32.84 14.02 4.47
N GLY A 398 -33.99 13.79 5.11
CA GLY A 398 -34.80 14.92 5.56
C GLY A 398 -34.17 15.34 6.88
N THR A 399 -33.59 16.53 6.98
CA THR A 399 -33.05 17.13 8.22
C THR A 399 -31.72 16.58 8.75
N ILE A 400 -30.61 16.80 8.03
CA ILE A 400 -29.33 17.08 8.71
C ILE A 400 -28.76 18.34 8.08
N ASN A 401 -28.67 19.38 8.90
CA ASN A 401 -28.04 20.65 8.57
C ASN A 401 -26.53 20.38 8.39
N LEU A 402 -26.04 20.47 7.15
CA LEU A 402 -24.65 20.18 6.75
C LEU A 402 -23.63 21.19 7.31
N SER A 403 -24.08 22.23 8.03
CA SER A 403 -23.23 23.24 8.65
C SER A 403 -22.47 22.79 9.91
N SER A 404 -22.72 21.60 10.46
CA SER A 404 -22.13 21.19 11.76
C SER A 404 -20.87 20.32 11.67
N VAL A 405 -20.38 19.99 10.47
CA VAL A 405 -19.17 19.15 10.29
C VAL A 405 -17.95 19.99 9.86
N CYS A 406 -18.11 21.27 9.52
CA CYS A 406 -17.03 22.10 8.97
C CYS A 406 -16.09 22.77 9.99
N GLU A 407 -16.30 22.65 11.30
CA GLU A 407 -15.47 23.39 12.29
C GLU A 407 -14.23 22.65 12.83
N ARG A 408 -13.79 21.51 12.26
CA ARG A 408 -12.66 20.75 12.85
C ARG A 408 -11.40 20.55 12.02
N ASN A 409 -11.34 20.95 10.75
CA ASN A 409 -10.16 20.66 9.91
C ASN A 409 -9.42 21.89 9.34
N GLU A 410 -9.71 23.10 9.81
CA GLU A 410 -8.93 24.31 9.40
C GLU A 410 -7.63 24.50 10.21
N ALA A 411 -7.40 23.72 11.28
CA ALA A 411 -6.22 23.91 12.15
C ALA A 411 -4.93 23.24 11.66
N ASP A 412 -4.99 22.21 10.80
CA ASP A 412 -3.80 21.47 10.38
C ASP A 412 -3.17 21.97 9.06
N ILE A 413 -3.88 22.82 8.29
CA ILE A 413 -3.35 23.41 7.05
C ILE A 413 -2.55 24.69 7.35
N SER A 414 -2.93 25.46 8.39
CA SER A 414 -2.24 26.72 8.71
C SER A 414 -0.83 26.52 9.26
N ILE A 415 -0.56 25.39 9.93
CA ILE A 415 0.74 25.10 10.55
C ILE A 415 1.79 24.76 9.48
N THR A 416 1.40 24.09 8.39
CA THR A 416 2.31 23.80 7.27
C THR A 416 2.64 25.02 6.41
N GLU A 417 1.73 25.97 6.26
CA GLU A 417 2.00 27.20 5.50
C GLU A 417 2.85 28.21 6.29
N GLU A 418 2.69 28.31 7.62
CA GLU A 418 3.54 29.18 8.44
C GLU A 418 5.00 28.70 8.56
N ILE A 419 5.26 27.40 8.52
CA ILE A 419 6.62 26.84 8.56
C ILE A 419 7.38 27.12 7.25
N ILE A 420 6.68 27.12 6.10
CA ILE A 420 7.30 27.40 4.80
C ILE A 420 7.60 28.89 4.64
N ILE A 421 6.69 29.78 5.09
CA ILE A 421 6.89 31.24 4.98
C ILE A 421 7.98 31.75 5.94
N ASN A 422 8.16 31.16 7.12
CA ASN A 422 9.20 31.57 8.07
C ASN A 422 10.62 31.13 7.66
N ASN A 423 10.76 30.06 6.87
CA ASN A 423 12.07 29.63 6.35
C ASN A 423 12.55 30.48 5.16
N GLU A 424 11.65 31.10 4.40
CA GLU A 424 12.04 32.02 3.30
C GLU A 424 12.44 33.42 3.79
N LYS A 425 11.92 33.87 4.95
CA LYS A 425 12.33 35.16 5.55
C LYS A 425 13.71 35.14 6.21
N ASN A 426 14.22 33.96 6.60
CA ASN A 426 15.53 33.81 7.24
C ASN A 426 16.68 33.50 6.25
N GLY A 427 16.38 33.32 4.95
CA GLY A 427 17.38 33.02 3.91
C GLY A 427 17.92 34.22 3.12
N ASN A 428 17.36 35.43 3.31
CA ASN A 428 17.71 36.63 2.53
C ASN A 428 18.22 37.78 3.39
N SER A 429 19.24 37.53 4.22
CA SER A 429 20.12 38.60 4.71
C SER A 429 21.54 38.10 4.88
N ASN A 430 22.31 38.11 3.79
CA ASN A 430 23.76 38.34 3.79
C ASN A 430 24.23 38.28 2.35
N ASP A 431 24.20 39.42 1.66
CA ASP A 431 25.20 39.78 0.67
C ASP A 431 24.92 41.21 0.21
N GLU A 432 25.43 42.18 0.98
CA GLU A 432 25.87 43.48 0.47
C GLU A 432 26.63 44.24 1.56
N LYS A 433 27.96 44.14 1.54
CA LYS A 433 28.89 45.20 1.96
C LYS A 433 30.30 44.85 1.47
N GLY A 434 30.66 45.37 0.31
CA GLY A 434 32.04 45.40 -0.14
C GLY A 434 32.89 46.38 0.68
N LYS A 435 34.21 46.12 0.73
CA LYS A 435 35.30 47.06 0.39
C LYS A 435 36.65 46.51 0.85
N LEU A 436 37.61 46.69 -0.06
CA LEU A 436 39.08 46.54 0.02
C LEU A 436 39.65 45.13 -0.14
#